data_AF-A0A1U8P262-F1
#
_entry.id   AF-A0A1U8P262-F1
#
_cell.length_a   1.000
_cell.length_b   1.000
_cell.length_c   1.000
_cell.angle_alpha   90.00
_cell.angle_beta   90.00
_cell.angle_gamma   90.00
#
_symmetry.space_group_name_H-M   'P 1'
#
loop_
_entity.id
_entity.type
_entity.pdbx_description
1 polymer ?
#
loop_
_entity_poly.entity_id
_entity_poly.type
_entity_poly.pdbx_seq_one_letter_code
_entity_poly.pdbx_strand_id
1 'polypeptide(L)'
;MDQSDKLRLLQSYWYSPRRLHDSPTRYDFPGDRFLPNRSLMDLDRAHTLLTNKTTDFKSSKCNEVYQQKLIESQSLNSEGKRIMVFRGSSKSSTKSIRFVDELRQQMAAISDNKSKQAAYRSIPKAEMIVFDAPGLMDDYYVNIMSWGKNNVLAVGLGPTLYLWNSVDQRTHKLFHVREEDNWPTSITWSKETQTLAVGYTCSNLQLWDAESSKLIRSLQGHSGRIASTAWNGHILTSGSRDKSIINHDIRARNHLASCIKKHSDEVCGLKWSNEGDRLASGGSEKQLYIWEASKMSSSKFLHRFTDHCAAVKALAWCPYQHNVLASGGGWNDRCIRIWNTQKGICIHSIETKAQIPGLEWNRHHREILSSHGYSTGEDQNKLCLWKYPSMTKVGEFGNHEPRIINLCQSPDGVTVVSAVADETLRFWDVFGPPTTGTSMASDLQGLFSSRNSLIR
;
A
#
# COMPACT_ATOMS: atom_id res chain seq x y z
N MET A 1 -62.07 37.95 -48.18
CA MET A 1 -61.04 39.00 -48.13
C MET A 1 -60.34 38.91 -46.78
N ASP A 2 -59.10 38.48 -46.64
CA ASP A 2 -58.09 38.15 -47.65
C ASP A 2 -57.20 36.99 -47.18
N GLN A 3 -56.93 36.09 -48.12
CA GLN A 3 -55.97 34.99 -48.02
C GLN A 3 -54.52 35.48 -48.24
N SER A 4 -54.15 36.67 -47.77
CA SER A 4 -52.84 37.30 -48.04
C SER A 4 -51.82 37.24 -46.90
N ASP A 5 -52.17 36.72 -45.71
CA ASP A 5 -51.28 36.76 -44.53
C ASP A 5 -50.61 35.42 -44.16
N LYS A 6 -50.67 34.42 -45.05
CA LYS A 6 -49.95 33.13 -44.86
C LYS A 6 -48.73 32.93 -45.78
N LEU A 7 -48.31 33.97 -46.51
CA LEU A 7 -47.18 33.92 -47.45
C LEU A 7 -46.06 34.94 -47.13
N ARG A 8 -45.78 35.20 -45.85
CA ARG A 8 -44.67 36.08 -45.42
C ARG A 8 -43.59 35.41 -44.56
N LEU A 9 -43.45 34.08 -44.62
CA LEU A 9 -42.46 33.36 -43.80
C LEU A 9 -41.58 32.35 -44.54
N LEU A 10 -41.51 32.38 -45.88
CA LEU A 10 -40.64 31.47 -46.63
C LEU A 10 -40.06 32.10 -47.91
N GLN A 11 -39.25 33.14 -47.76
CA GLN A 11 -38.27 33.62 -48.74
C GLN A 11 -37.15 34.30 -47.94
N SER A 12 -35.86 34.02 -48.03
CA SER A 12 -35.07 33.11 -48.85
C SER A 12 -33.66 33.14 -48.25
N TYR A 13 -33.23 32.07 -47.57
CA TYR A 13 -31.83 31.85 -47.22
C TYR A 13 -31.09 31.31 -48.45
N TRP A 14 -30.93 32.16 -49.48
CA TRP A 14 -30.05 31.87 -50.60
C TRP A 14 -29.30 33.14 -50.97
N TYR A 15 -27.98 33.09 -50.75
CA TYR A 15 -27.04 34.15 -51.01
C TYR A 15 -26.77 34.23 -52.52
N SER A 16 -27.23 35.28 -53.19
CA SER A 16 -26.88 35.58 -54.58
C SER A 16 -25.82 36.69 -54.62
N PRO A 17 -24.61 36.47 -55.15
CA PRO A 17 -23.56 37.47 -55.16
C PRO A 17 -23.75 38.39 -56.37
N ARG A 18 -24.62 39.39 -56.25
CA ARG A 18 -24.65 40.55 -57.16
C ARG A 18 -24.99 41.82 -56.40
N ARG A 19 -23.95 42.43 -55.82
CA ARG A 19 -23.86 43.88 -55.57
C ARG A 19 -22.39 44.21 -55.30
N LEU A 20 -21.68 44.46 -56.40
CA LEU A 20 -20.43 45.22 -56.40
C LEU A 20 -20.81 46.70 -56.47
N HIS A 21 -20.03 47.52 -55.76
CA HIS A 21 -20.07 49.00 -55.72
C HIS A 21 -21.14 49.61 -54.79
N ASP A 22 -20.78 49.78 -53.52
CA ASP A 22 -20.46 51.09 -52.93
C ASP A 22 -20.27 50.98 -51.40
N SER A 23 -19.24 51.67 -50.89
CA SER A 23 -18.76 51.75 -49.49
C SER A 23 -17.97 50.55 -48.92
N PRO A 24 -16.92 50.78 -48.09
CA PRO A 24 -16.17 49.72 -47.44
C PRO A 24 -17.00 49.20 -46.26
N THR A 25 -18.00 48.37 -46.53
CA THR A 25 -18.68 47.61 -45.48
C THR A 25 -17.65 46.64 -44.89
N ARG A 26 -17.14 46.94 -43.69
CA ARG A 26 -16.45 45.96 -42.84
C ARG A 26 -17.42 44.80 -42.63
N TYR A 27 -17.28 43.76 -43.42
CA TYR A 27 -17.96 42.49 -43.20
C TYR A 27 -17.30 41.79 -42.01
N ASP A 28 -17.72 42.13 -40.80
CA ASP A 28 -17.48 41.27 -39.64
C ASP A 28 -18.42 40.08 -39.74
N PHE A 29 -17.96 39.00 -40.39
CA PHE A 29 -18.62 37.70 -40.29
C PHE A 29 -18.62 37.29 -38.81
N PRO A 30 -19.79 37.12 -38.17
CA PRO A 30 -19.84 36.49 -36.86
C PRO A 30 -19.42 35.04 -37.08
N GLY A 31 -18.20 34.70 -36.66
CA GLY A 31 -17.69 33.35 -36.89
C GLY A 31 -18.53 32.29 -36.17
N ASP A 32 -18.38 31.05 -36.62
CA ASP A 32 -19.02 29.88 -36.05
C ASP A 32 -18.07 29.21 -35.02
N ARG A 33 -18.66 28.58 -34.00
CA ARG A 33 -17.95 27.76 -33.01
C ARG A 33 -17.45 26.45 -33.61
N PHE A 34 -18.16 25.90 -34.60
CA PHE A 34 -17.86 24.56 -35.12
C PHE A 34 -17.02 24.59 -36.40
N LEU A 35 -16.95 25.73 -37.09
CA LEU A 35 -16.16 25.89 -38.31
C LEU A 35 -14.90 26.73 -38.01
N PRO A 36 -13.69 26.17 -38.14
CA PRO A 36 -12.46 26.90 -37.87
C PRO A 36 -12.25 27.99 -38.93
N ASN A 37 -11.81 29.16 -38.49
CA ASN A 37 -11.55 30.26 -39.40
C ASN A 37 -10.18 30.08 -40.05
N ARG A 38 -10.20 29.69 -41.32
CA ARG A 38 -9.00 29.46 -42.13
C ARG A 38 -8.07 30.67 -42.22
N SER A 39 -8.61 31.90 -42.23
CA SER A 39 -7.80 33.13 -42.37
C SER A 39 -6.96 33.46 -41.13
N LEU A 40 -7.25 32.85 -39.99
CA LEU A 40 -6.56 33.09 -38.72
C LEU A 40 -5.74 31.89 -38.27
N MET A 41 -5.76 30.82 -39.06
CA MET A 41 -5.09 29.57 -38.76
C MET A 41 -3.87 29.45 -39.67
N ASP A 42 -2.75 29.09 -39.07
CA ASP A 42 -1.55 28.69 -39.80
C ASP A 42 -1.65 27.18 -40.09
N LEU A 43 -2.05 26.86 -41.32
CA LEU A 43 -2.29 25.48 -41.77
C LEU A 43 -1.01 24.64 -41.78
N ASP A 44 0.13 25.24 -42.16
CA ASP A 44 1.40 24.53 -42.27
C ASP A 44 1.94 24.19 -40.88
N ARG A 45 1.80 25.12 -39.93
CA ARG A 45 2.12 24.85 -38.51
C ARG A 45 1.18 23.82 -37.89
N ALA A 46 -0.12 23.89 -38.16
CA ALA A 46 -1.08 22.90 -37.65
C ALA A 46 -0.74 21.49 -38.18
N HIS A 47 -0.38 21.39 -39.47
CA HIS A 47 0.01 20.14 -40.09
C HIS A 47 1.29 19.58 -39.48
N THR A 48 2.35 20.39 -39.35
CA THR A 48 3.63 19.96 -38.75
C THR A 48 3.48 19.49 -37.30
N LEU A 49 2.67 20.18 -36.48
CA LEU A 49 2.37 19.75 -35.10
C LEU A 49 1.63 18.41 -35.03
N LEU A 50 0.77 18.11 -36.02
CA LEU A 50 0.01 16.86 -36.09
C LEU A 50 0.84 15.70 -36.66
N THR A 51 1.77 15.98 -37.58
CA THR A 51 2.62 14.97 -38.22
C THR A 51 3.89 14.66 -37.44
N ASN A 52 4.37 15.59 -36.61
CA ASN A 52 5.51 15.35 -35.72
C ASN A 52 5.09 14.50 -34.52
N LYS A 53 4.83 13.21 -34.76
CA LYS A 53 4.87 12.21 -33.70
C LYS A 53 6.34 11.96 -33.34
N THR A 54 6.78 12.59 -32.25
CA THR A 54 7.90 12.19 -31.38
C THR A 54 8.88 11.19 -32.00
N THR A 55 9.91 11.67 -32.69
CA THR A 55 11.20 10.98 -32.71
C THR A 55 12.09 11.70 -31.70
N ASP A 56 12.09 11.21 -30.46
CA ASP A 56 13.04 11.63 -29.43
C ASP A 56 14.45 11.19 -29.82
N PHE A 57 15.08 11.92 -30.74
CA PHE A 57 16.52 11.89 -30.90
C PHE A 57 17.12 12.87 -29.88
N LYS A 58 17.42 12.36 -28.69
CA LYS A 58 18.36 13.03 -27.78
C LYS A 58 19.77 12.96 -28.39
N SER A 59 20.13 13.91 -29.25
CA SER A 59 21.52 14.13 -29.60
C SER A 59 22.17 14.98 -28.50
N SER A 60 22.98 14.31 -27.69
CA SER A 60 23.78 14.90 -26.62
C SER A 60 24.92 15.74 -27.21
N LYS A 61 24.61 16.98 -27.60
CA LYS A 61 25.50 18.17 -27.65
C LYS A 61 24.89 19.22 -28.60
N CYS A 62 23.90 19.97 -28.12
CA CYS A 62 23.56 21.27 -28.69
C CYS A 62 22.92 22.11 -27.59
N ASN A 63 23.37 23.36 -27.41
CA ASN A 63 22.86 24.25 -26.36
C ASN A 63 21.35 24.49 -26.55
N GLU A 64 20.53 23.93 -25.64
CA GLU A 64 19.07 24.05 -25.65
C GLU A 64 18.60 25.52 -25.72
N VAL A 65 19.37 26.43 -25.14
CA VAL A 65 19.15 27.89 -25.15
C VAL A 65 19.23 28.48 -26.57
N TYR A 66 20.08 27.94 -27.45
CA TYR A 66 20.21 28.41 -28.83
C TYR A 66 19.05 27.92 -29.71
N GLN A 67 18.56 26.70 -29.46
CA GLN A 67 17.36 26.20 -30.13
C GLN A 67 16.11 26.97 -29.71
N GLN A 68 15.96 27.29 -28.42
CA GLN A 68 14.85 28.13 -27.95
C GLN A 68 14.89 29.52 -28.59
N LYS A 69 16.08 30.15 -28.70
CA LYS A 69 16.21 31.44 -29.40
C LYS A 69 15.94 31.38 -30.90
N LEU A 70 16.25 30.27 -31.58
CA LEU A 70 15.92 30.07 -32.99
C LEU A 70 14.41 29.86 -33.21
N ILE A 71 13.76 29.16 -32.28
CA ILE A 71 12.30 28.97 -32.32
C ILE A 71 11.59 30.29 -32.02
N GLU A 72 12.08 31.06 -31.05
CA GLU A 72 11.57 32.41 -30.74
C GLU A 72 11.82 33.41 -31.87
N SER A 73 12.97 33.36 -32.57
CA SER A 73 13.27 34.28 -33.67
C SER A 73 12.49 33.98 -34.95
N GLN A 74 12.14 32.71 -35.19
CA GLN A 74 11.22 32.33 -36.27
C GLN A 74 9.75 32.64 -35.91
N SER A 75 9.41 32.75 -34.63
CA SER A 75 8.07 33.10 -34.15
C SER A 75 7.98 34.57 -33.75
N LEU A 76 8.25 35.46 -34.71
CA LEU A 76 7.91 36.87 -34.58
C LEU A 76 6.39 37.03 -34.39
N ASN A 77 6.02 37.38 -33.15
CA ASN A 77 4.71 37.87 -32.71
C ASN A 77 3.54 36.88 -32.78
N SER A 78 3.23 36.20 -31.67
CA SER A 78 1.95 36.37 -30.96
C SER A 78 1.68 35.24 -29.96
N GLU A 79 1.18 35.66 -28.80
CA GLU A 79 0.67 34.84 -27.71
C GLU A 79 -0.17 33.64 -28.17
N GLY A 80 0.17 32.46 -27.62
CA GLY A 80 -0.62 31.24 -27.55
C GLY A 80 -1.82 31.10 -28.49
N LYS A 81 -1.59 30.72 -29.75
CA LYS A 81 -2.68 30.34 -30.65
C LYS A 81 -2.71 28.83 -30.90
N ARG A 82 -3.88 28.29 -30.56
CA ARG A 82 -4.34 26.90 -30.66
C ARG A 82 -4.23 26.40 -32.12
N ILE A 83 -4.05 25.09 -32.30
CA ILE A 83 -3.98 24.43 -33.62
C ILE A 83 -5.20 24.78 -34.51
N MET A 84 -6.37 25.01 -33.89
CA MET A 84 -7.55 25.52 -34.57
C MET A 84 -8.03 26.82 -33.91
N VAL A 85 -8.34 27.83 -34.73
CA VAL A 85 -8.85 29.13 -34.29
C VAL A 85 -10.30 29.30 -34.72
N PHE A 86 -11.20 29.48 -33.76
CA PHE A 86 -12.63 29.72 -33.99
C PHE A 86 -12.98 31.15 -33.57
N ARG A 87 -13.76 31.88 -34.39
CA ARG A 87 -14.28 33.19 -34.01
C ARG A 87 -15.70 32.99 -33.48
N GLY A 88 -15.92 33.16 -32.19
CA GLY A 88 -17.25 33.08 -31.60
C GLY A 88 -17.14 33.18 -30.09
N SER A 89 -17.67 34.25 -29.50
CA SER A 89 -17.86 34.31 -28.06
C SER A 89 -18.86 33.24 -27.66
N SER A 90 -18.56 32.44 -26.63
CA SER A 90 -19.53 31.50 -26.08
C SER A 90 -20.80 32.27 -25.72
N LYS A 91 -21.89 32.09 -26.48
CA LYS A 91 -23.21 32.47 -26.00
C LYS A 91 -23.46 31.59 -24.78
N SER A 92 -23.39 32.20 -23.60
CA SER A 92 -23.75 31.58 -22.33
C SER A 92 -25.12 30.96 -22.50
N SER A 93 -25.18 29.63 -22.57
CA SER A 93 -26.46 28.95 -22.69
C SER A 93 -27.22 29.19 -21.40
N THR A 94 -28.42 29.76 -21.52
CA THR A 94 -29.46 29.84 -20.48
C THR A 94 -29.08 30.62 -19.22
N LYS A 95 -30.03 31.41 -18.70
CA LYS A 95 -29.87 32.12 -17.42
C LYS A 95 -29.37 31.13 -16.35
N SER A 96 -28.20 31.41 -15.80
CA SER A 96 -27.65 30.66 -14.69
C SER A 96 -28.62 30.75 -13.52
N ILE A 97 -29.17 29.61 -13.13
CA ILE A 97 -29.67 29.46 -11.77
C ILE A 97 -28.40 29.52 -10.92
N ARG A 98 -28.19 30.62 -10.19
CA ARG A 98 -27.00 30.88 -9.35
C ARG A 98 -26.58 29.65 -8.51
N PHE A 99 -27.56 28.82 -8.15
CA PHE A 99 -27.37 27.55 -7.46
C PHE A 99 -26.51 26.51 -8.20
N VAL A 100 -26.63 26.38 -9.53
CA VAL A 100 -25.86 25.39 -10.30
C VAL A 100 -24.42 25.84 -10.50
N ASP A 101 -24.19 27.14 -10.64
CA ASP A 101 -22.84 27.71 -10.71
C ASP A 101 -22.17 27.73 -9.34
N GLU A 102 -22.93 27.97 -8.25
CA GLU A 102 -22.45 27.77 -6.87
C GLU A 102 -22.13 26.29 -6.60
N LEU A 103 -22.97 25.36 -7.04
CA LEU A 103 -22.68 23.92 -6.94
C LEU A 103 -21.46 23.53 -7.76
N ARG A 104 -21.28 24.08 -8.96
CA ARG A 104 -20.10 23.83 -9.79
C ARG A 104 -18.85 24.47 -9.22
N GLN A 105 -18.94 25.65 -8.62
CA GLN A 105 -17.81 26.29 -7.94
C GLN A 105 -17.47 25.58 -6.63
N GLN A 106 -18.46 25.09 -5.88
CA GLN A 106 -18.24 24.25 -4.71
C GLN A 106 -17.63 22.90 -5.14
N MET A 107 -18.13 22.26 -6.19
CA MET A 107 -17.55 21.03 -6.74
C MET A 107 -16.15 21.24 -7.33
N ALA A 108 -15.90 22.37 -8.00
CA ALA A 108 -14.60 22.74 -8.52
C ALA A 108 -13.63 23.12 -7.40
N ALA A 109 -14.07 23.80 -6.34
CA ALA A 109 -13.26 24.08 -5.15
C ALA A 109 -12.98 22.79 -4.35
N ILE A 110 -13.92 21.84 -4.30
CA ILE A 110 -13.70 20.50 -3.74
C ILE A 110 -12.72 19.71 -4.61
N SER A 111 -12.79 19.85 -5.94
CA SER A 111 -11.86 19.23 -6.90
C SER A 111 -10.47 19.87 -6.86
N ASP A 112 -10.37 21.19 -6.67
CA ASP A 112 -9.12 21.95 -6.61
C ASP A 112 -8.46 21.83 -5.23
N ASN A 113 -9.24 21.70 -4.15
CA ASN A 113 -8.70 21.31 -2.85
C ASN A 113 -8.23 19.85 -2.85
N LYS A 114 -8.83 18.97 -3.66
CA LYS A 114 -8.30 17.62 -3.93
C LYS A 114 -7.07 17.62 -4.84
N SER A 115 -6.98 18.54 -5.81
CA SER A 115 -5.84 18.63 -6.74
C SER A 115 -4.61 19.28 -6.11
N LYS A 116 -4.80 20.16 -5.12
CA LYS A 116 -3.70 20.78 -4.34
C LYS A 116 -3.21 19.92 -3.15
N GLN A 117 -3.78 18.74 -2.91
CA GLN A 117 -3.41 17.86 -1.78
C GLN A 117 -2.83 16.48 -2.15
N ALA A 118 -2.46 16.22 -3.41
CA ALA A 118 -1.66 15.04 -3.73
C ALA A 118 -0.20 15.44 -3.92
N ALA A 119 0.48 15.85 -2.85
CA ALA A 119 1.91 15.70 -2.82
C ALA A 119 2.17 14.19 -2.99
N TYR A 120 2.61 13.76 -4.17
CA TYR A 120 3.06 12.39 -4.37
C TYR A 120 4.16 12.16 -3.35
N ARG A 121 3.83 11.37 -2.33
CA ARG A 121 4.76 10.98 -1.30
C ARG A 121 5.99 10.39 -1.97
N SER A 122 7.16 10.94 -1.68
CA SER A 122 8.43 10.35 -2.14
C SER A 122 8.61 9.00 -1.47
N ILE A 123 8.73 7.95 -2.27
CA ILE A 123 9.12 6.62 -1.81
C ILE A 123 10.62 6.65 -1.58
N PRO A 124 11.14 6.13 -0.46
CA PRO A 124 12.58 6.08 -0.22
C PRO A 124 13.25 5.27 -1.34
N LYS A 125 14.26 5.85 -1.97
CA LYS A 125 15.10 5.17 -2.98
C LYS A 125 16.27 4.42 -2.34
N ALA A 126 16.58 4.72 -1.08
CA ALA A 126 17.71 4.18 -0.34
C ALA A 126 17.27 3.72 1.06
N GLU A 127 18.07 2.82 1.61
CA GLU A 127 17.91 2.27 2.95
C GLU A 127 18.29 3.32 3.99
N MET A 128 17.56 3.35 5.09
CA MET A 128 17.85 4.29 6.18
C MET A 128 19.03 3.79 7.02
N ILE A 129 18.97 2.52 7.41
CA ILE A 129 19.96 1.85 8.25
C ILE A 129 20.09 0.41 7.77
N VAL A 130 21.32 -0.11 7.78
CA VAL A 130 21.63 -1.52 7.53
C VAL A 130 22.34 -2.06 8.76
N PHE A 131 21.87 -3.20 9.27
CA PHE A 131 22.54 -3.95 10.33
C PHE A 131 23.00 -5.30 9.82
N ASP A 132 24.17 -5.70 10.30
CA ASP A 132 24.66 -7.06 10.14
C ASP A 132 23.90 -7.98 11.11
N ALA A 133 23.49 -9.12 10.57
CA ALA A 133 22.70 -10.14 11.22
C ALA A 133 23.32 -11.53 10.94
N PRO A 134 24.56 -11.77 11.40
CA PRO A 134 25.29 -13.01 11.12
C PRO A 134 24.54 -14.23 11.66
N GLY A 135 24.43 -15.29 10.85
CA GLY A 135 23.69 -16.50 11.22
C GLY A 135 22.17 -16.37 11.10
N LEU A 136 21.66 -15.39 10.35
CA LEU A 136 20.25 -15.33 9.99
C LEU A 136 19.87 -16.60 9.21
N MET A 137 18.85 -17.32 9.66
CA MET A 137 18.46 -18.59 9.03
C MET A 137 17.77 -18.35 7.68
N ASP A 138 18.36 -18.86 6.59
CA ASP A 138 17.76 -18.86 5.25
C ASP A 138 16.71 -19.98 5.08
N ASP A 139 15.68 -19.97 5.93
CA ASP A 139 14.51 -20.82 5.80
C ASP A 139 13.26 -19.95 5.54
N TYR A 140 12.52 -20.27 4.48
CA TYR A 140 11.26 -19.58 4.19
C TYR A 140 10.25 -19.76 5.33
N TYR A 141 10.19 -20.91 5.99
CA TYR A 141 9.12 -21.23 6.92
C TYR A 141 9.27 -20.57 8.31
N VAL A 142 10.43 -19.99 8.64
CA VAL A 142 10.71 -19.45 9.98
C VAL A 142 10.35 -17.98 10.14
N ASN A 143 9.75 -17.62 11.27
CA ASN A 143 9.33 -16.26 11.60
C ASN A 143 10.26 -15.66 12.68
N ILE A 144 11.51 -15.36 12.30
CA ILE A 144 12.63 -15.06 13.21
C ILE A 144 12.71 -13.60 13.69
N MET A 145 11.76 -12.74 13.33
CA MET A 145 11.82 -11.31 13.63
C MET A 145 10.46 -10.77 14.05
N SER A 146 10.45 -9.98 15.12
CA SER A 146 9.26 -9.25 15.55
C SER A 146 9.66 -7.94 16.25
N TRP A 147 8.90 -6.88 15.99
CA TRP A 147 9.07 -5.58 16.63
C TRP A 147 7.98 -5.36 17.68
N GLY A 148 8.40 -5.13 18.93
CA GLY A 148 7.52 -4.91 20.06
C GLY A 148 7.05 -3.47 20.16
N LYS A 149 5.92 -3.24 20.85
CA LYS A 149 5.38 -1.88 21.08
C LYS A 149 6.29 -0.97 21.90
N ASN A 150 7.23 -1.53 22.64
CA ASN A 150 8.33 -0.85 23.33
C ASN A 150 9.40 -0.28 22.39
N ASN A 151 9.20 -0.38 21.08
CA ASN A 151 10.18 0.01 20.06
C ASN A 151 11.47 -0.82 20.11
N VAL A 152 11.39 -2.06 20.61
CA VAL A 152 12.49 -3.03 20.62
C VAL A 152 12.24 -4.08 19.54
N LEU A 153 13.21 -4.26 18.65
CA LEU A 153 13.23 -5.31 17.64
C LEU A 153 13.89 -6.56 18.23
N ALA A 154 13.20 -7.70 18.18
CA ALA A 154 13.76 -8.99 18.53
C ALA A 154 14.11 -9.77 17.25
N VAL A 155 15.33 -10.29 17.19
CA VAL A 155 15.86 -11.02 16.02
C VAL A 155 16.58 -12.28 16.47
N GLY A 156 16.20 -13.42 15.89
CA GLY A 156 16.87 -14.70 16.07
C GLY A 156 18.00 -14.85 15.04
N LEU A 157 19.24 -14.92 15.54
CA LEU A 157 20.46 -15.12 14.76
C LEU A 157 21.10 -16.45 15.20
N GLY A 158 20.91 -17.51 14.41
CA GLY A 158 21.33 -18.86 14.74
C GLY A 158 20.86 -19.25 16.16
N PRO A 159 21.74 -19.67 17.08
CA PRO A 159 21.38 -20.04 18.45
C PRO A 159 21.16 -18.85 19.40
N THR A 160 21.28 -17.60 18.92
CA THR A 160 21.20 -16.40 19.77
C THR A 160 19.99 -15.55 19.44
N LEU A 161 19.41 -14.93 20.46
CA LEU A 161 18.38 -13.92 20.29
C LEU A 161 18.92 -12.56 20.72
N TYR A 162 18.85 -11.59 19.81
CA TYR A 162 19.21 -10.20 20.07
C TYR A 162 17.97 -9.32 20.15
N LEU A 163 18.05 -8.34 21.03
CA LEU A 163 17.10 -7.26 21.18
C LEU A 163 17.80 -5.96 20.79
N TRP A 164 17.18 -5.17 19.92
CA TRP A 164 17.68 -3.86 19.53
C TRP A 164 16.64 -2.80 19.88
N ASN A 165 17.00 -1.84 20.73
CA ASN A 165 16.13 -0.71 21.05
C ASN A 165 16.33 0.38 19.99
N SER A 166 15.26 0.76 19.29
CA SER A 166 15.33 1.80 18.26
C SER A 166 15.52 3.22 18.83
N VAL A 167 15.19 3.46 20.10
CA VAL A 167 15.36 4.78 20.74
C VAL A 167 16.82 4.99 21.15
N ASP A 168 17.37 4.03 21.89
CA ASP A 168 18.74 4.11 22.40
C ASP A 168 19.79 3.62 21.40
N GLN A 169 19.35 2.97 20.32
CA GLN A 169 20.16 2.28 19.31
C GLN A 169 21.08 1.18 19.90
N ARG A 170 20.81 0.74 21.14
CA ARG A 170 21.59 -0.29 21.83
C ARG A 170 21.10 -1.69 21.46
N THR A 171 22.05 -2.59 21.27
CA THR A 171 21.81 -4.04 21.14
C THR A 171 22.05 -4.72 22.48
N HIS A 172 21.16 -5.63 22.84
CA HIS A 172 21.24 -6.46 24.02
C HIS A 172 21.02 -7.92 23.62
N LYS A 173 21.90 -8.81 24.08
CA LYS A 173 21.74 -10.25 23.86
C LYS A 173 20.83 -10.82 24.94
N LEU A 174 19.65 -11.32 24.57
CA LEU A 174 18.69 -11.86 25.54
C LEU A 174 19.14 -13.22 26.08
N PHE A 175 19.45 -14.15 25.17
CA PHE A 175 19.98 -15.45 25.54
C PHE A 175 20.81 -16.08 24.40
N HIS A 176 21.50 -17.15 24.75
CA HIS A 176 22.17 -18.05 23.83
C HIS A 176 21.78 -19.49 24.17
N VAL A 177 21.24 -20.20 23.19
CA VAL A 177 20.95 -21.62 23.34
C VAL A 177 22.26 -22.39 23.32
N ARG A 178 22.49 -23.18 24.37
CA ARG A 178 23.70 -24.00 24.53
C ARG A 178 23.58 -25.38 23.89
N GLU A 179 22.35 -25.82 23.62
CA GLU A 179 22.08 -27.10 22.98
C GLU A 179 22.34 -27.01 21.47
N GLU A 180 23.06 -27.99 20.94
CA GLU A 180 23.30 -28.14 19.51
C GLU A 180 21.95 -28.34 18.78
N ASP A 181 21.79 -27.70 17.62
CA ASP A 181 20.59 -27.74 16.75
C ASP A 181 19.26 -27.19 17.31
N ASN A 182 19.25 -26.60 18.51
CA ASN A 182 18.04 -26.00 19.08
C ASN A 182 17.91 -24.50 18.74
N TRP A 183 17.55 -24.20 17.49
CA TRP A 183 17.45 -22.82 17.00
C TRP A 183 16.05 -22.20 17.22
N PRO A 184 15.95 -20.89 17.48
CA PRO A 184 14.69 -20.17 17.47
C PRO A 184 14.16 -20.10 16.03
N THR A 185 12.93 -20.56 15.84
CA THR A 185 12.25 -20.62 14.53
C THR A 185 11.05 -19.68 14.45
N SER A 186 10.50 -19.24 15.58
CA SER A 186 9.48 -18.20 15.62
C SER A 186 9.67 -17.27 16.81
N ILE A 187 9.52 -15.96 16.58
CA ILE A 187 9.68 -14.92 17.59
C ILE A 187 8.53 -13.94 17.43
N THR A 188 7.76 -13.73 18.50
CA THR A 188 6.63 -12.79 18.48
C THR A 188 6.50 -12.04 19.80
N TRP A 189 6.47 -10.71 19.72
CA TRP A 189 6.15 -9.86 20.86
C TRP A 189 4.67 -9.90 21.22
N SER A 190 4.39 -9.90 22.52
CA SER A 190 3.06 -9.62 23.03
C SER A 190 2.66 -8.16 22.73
N LYS A 191 1.37 -7.95 22.43
CA LYS A 191 0.82 -6.61 22.17
C LYS A 191 0.50 -5.84 23.44
N GLU A 192 0.34 -6.53 24.57
CA GLU A 192 -0.12 -5.94 25.84
C GLU A 192 0.98 -5.97 26.90
N THR A 193 1.82 -7.00 26.88
CA THR A 193 2.89 -7.20 27.84
C THR A 193 4.25 -7.06 27.17
N GLN A 194 5.29 -6.77 27.96
CA GLN A 194 6.70 -6.77 27.50
C GLN A 194 7.27 -8.19 27.37
N THR A 195 6.41 -9.16 27.06
CA THR A 195 6.77 -10.57 26.98
C THR A 195 7.06 -10.96 25.54
N LEU A 196 8.12 -11.72 25.35
CA LEU A 196 8.50 -12.30 24.08
C LEU A 196 8.20 -13.81 24.07
N ALA A 197 7.48 -14.27 23.04
CA ALA A 197 7.35 -15.71 22.76
C ALA A 197 8.43 -16.14 21.78
N VAL A 198 9.13 -17.22 22.12
CA VAL A 198 10.14 -17.85 21.25
C VAL A 198 9.82 -19.32 21.07
N GLY A 199 9.51 -19.72 19.84
CA GLY A 199 9.35 -21.11 19.42
C GLY A 199 10.65 -21.66 18.86
N TYR A 200 10.97 -22.90 19.19
CA TYR A 200 12.23 -23.55 18.86
C TYR A 200 12.07 -24.71 17.87
N THR A 201 13.19 -25.12 17.27
CA THR A 201 13.26 -26.33 16.42
C THR A 201 12.88 -27.60 17.21
N CYS A 202 13.30 -27.70 18.46
CA CYS A 202 13.04 -28.85 19.33
C CYS A 202 11.64 -28.83 20.01
N SER A 203 10.62 -28.25 19.35
CA SER A 203 9.22 -28.19 19.81
C SER A 203 8.92 -27.43 21.12
N ASN A 204 9.95 -26.88 21.76
CA ASN A 204 9.81 -26.04 22.94
C ASN A 204 9.26 -24.67 22.56
N LEU A 205 8.35 -24.12 23.37
CA LEU A 205 7.88 -22.75 23.29
C LEU A 205 8.20 -22.05 24.60
N GLN A 206 8.97 -20.97 24.58
CA GLN A 206 9.36 -20.26 25.79
C GLN A 206 8.80 -18.84 25.81
N LEU A 207 8.46 -18.37 27.01
CA LEU A 207 8.08 -17.00 27.29
C LEU A 207 9.22 -16.33 28.06
N TRP A 208 9.69 -15.22 27.51
CA TRP A 208 10.78 -14.44 28.07
C TRP A 208 10.29 -13.06 28.46
N ASP A 209 10.71 -12.60 29.63
CA ASP A 209 10.63 -11.20 30.00
C ASP A 209 11.86 -10.49 29.43
N ALA A 210 11.63 -9.55 28.52
CA ALA A 210 12.72 -8.85 27.85
C ALA A 210 13.41 -7.81 28.74
N GLU A 211 12.71 -7.24 29.73
CA GLU A 211 13.26 -6.23 30.62
C GLU A 211 14.21 -6.86 31.64
N SER A 212 13.75 -7.93 32.31
CA SER A 212 14.58 -8.64 33.28
C SER A 212 15.51 -9.68 32.65
N SER A 213 15.38 -9.96 31.34
CA SER A 213 16.09 -11.02 30.63
C SER A 213 15.93 -12.41 31.26
N LYS A 214 14.74 -12.69 31.79
CA LYS A 214 14.43 -13.94 32.50
C LYS A 214 13.41 -14.78 31.74
N LEU A 215 13.61 -16.09 31.80
CA LEU A 215 12.61 -17.05 31.37
C LEU A 215 11.43 -17.02 32.35
N ILE A 216 10.24 -16.69 31.85
CA ILE A 216 9.00 -16.70 32.64
C ILE A 216 8.43 -18.12 32.68
N ARG A 217 8.35 -18.78 31.52
CA ARG A 217 7.69 -20.08 31.39
C ARG A 217 8.19 -20.85 30.17
N SER A 218 8.28 -22.17 30.30
CA SER A 218 8.39 -23.11 29.19
C SER A 218 7.03 -23.79 28.97
N LEU A 219 6.54 -23.72 27.75
CA LEU A 219 5.28 -24.28 27.27
C LEU A 219 5.61 -25.47 26.38
N GLN A 220 4.94 -26.59 26.65
CA GLN A 220 5.15 -27.87 25.97
C GLN A 220 3.87 -28.29 25.23
N GLY A 221 3.96 -29.26 24.33
CA GLY A 221 2.78 -29.88 23.73
C GLY A 221 2.87 -30.12 22.22
N HIS A 222 3.77 -29.41 21.54
CA HIS A 222 4.12 -29.73 20.16
C HIS A 222 5.09 -30.91 20.09
N SER A 223 5.10 -31.60 18.94
CA SER A 223 6.05 -32.69 18.65
C SER A 223 6.99 -32.37 17.49
N GLY A 224 6.99 -31.14 17.00
CA GLY A 224 7.88 -30.66 15.93
C GLY A 224 8.17 -29.17 16.08
N ARG A 225 9.09 -28.65 15.25
CA ARG A 225 9.48 -27.23 15.29
C ARG A 225 8.30 -26.27 15.25
N ILE A 226 8.40 -25.17 15.96
CA ILE A 226 7.34 -24.16 16.04
C ILE A 226 7.63 -23.04 15.04
N ALA A 227 7.12 -23.19 13.83
CA ALA A 227 7.38 -22.28 12.72
C ALA A 227 6.71 -20.91 12.87
N SER A 228 5.55 -20.84 13.52
CA SER A 228 4.78 -19.60 13.64
C SER A 228 4.16 -19.43 15.03
N THR A 229 4.10 -18.19 15.49
CA THR A 229 3.46 -17.82 16.76
C THR A 229 2.66 -16.54 16.57
N ALA A 230 1.57 -16.38 17.31
CA ALA A 230 0.73 -15.19 17.28
C ALA A 230 0.03 -14.95 18.61
N TRP A 231 0.04 -13.71 19.09
CA TRP A 231 -0.61 -13.30 20.34
C TRP A 231 -2.03 -12.75 20.13
N ASN A 232 -2.92 -13.09 21.07
CA ASN A 232 -4.25 -12.52 21.24
C ASN A 232 -4.52 -12.27 22.73
N GLY A 233 -4.11 -11.10 23.23
CA GLY A 233 -4.11 -10.78 24.65
C GLY A 233 -3.28 -11.80 25.45
N HIS A 234 -3.96 -12.56 26.31
CA HIS A 234 -3.36 -13.61 27.14
C HIS A 234 -3.29 -15.00 26.47
N ILE A 235 -3.83 -15.15 25.26
CA ILE A 235 -3.72 -16.39 24.48
C ILE A 235 -2.53 -16.27 23.54
N LEU A 236 -1.58 -17.20 23.65
CA LEU A 236 -0.52 -17.40 22.69
C LEU A 236 -0.86 -18.59 21.81
N THR A 237 -1.01 -18.37 20.50
CA THR A 237 -1.20 -19.44 19.54
C THR A 237 0.13 -19.81 18.90
N SER A 238 0.42 -21.10 18.83
CA SER A 238 1.60 -21.65 18.15
C SER A 238 1.18 -22.59 17.01
N GLY A 239 1.87 -22.48 15.88
CA GLY A 239 1.75 -23.35 14.72
C GLY A 239 3.06 -24.10 14.51
N SER A 240 2.96 -25.41 14.29
CA SER A 240 4.13 -26.29 14.22
C SER A 240 4.18 -27.13 12.95
N ARG A 241 5.35 -27.69 12.68
CA ARG A 241 5.59 -28.74 11.67
C ARG A 241 4.84 -30.04 11.99
N ASP A 242 4.40 -30.23 13.23
CA ASP A 242 3.52 -31.34 13.61
C ASP A 242 2.07 -31.20 13.11
N LYS A 243 1.80 -30.14 12.31
CA LYS A 243 0.52 -29.84 11.65
C LYS A 243 -0.57 -29.37 12.61
N SER A 244 -0.21 -29.16 13.87
CA SER A 244 -1.13 -28.70 14.90
C SER A 244 -1.00 -27.20 15.14
N ILE A 245 -2.12 -26.63 15.55
CA ILE A 245 -2.22 -25.28 16.10
C ILE A 245 -2.64 -25.45 17.56
N ILE A 246 -1.84 -24.93 18.48
CA ILE A 246 -2.13 -24.99 19.92
C ILE A 246 -2.37 -23.58 20.44
N ASN A 247 -3.47 -23.39 21.16
CA ASN A 247 -3.72 -22.17 21.92
C ASN A 247 -3.26 -22.39 23.37
N HIS A 248 -2.39 -21.50 23.83
CA HIS A 248 -1.84 -21.49 25.17
C HIS A 248 -2.45 -20.34 25.98
N ASP A 249 -3.20 -20.62 27.05
CA ASP A 249 -3.53 -19.60 28.05
C ASP A 249 -2.34 -19.45 29.01
N ILE A 250 -1.64 -18.32 28.92
CA ILE A 250 -0.43 -18.08 29.70
C ILE A 250 -0.69 -17.82 31.18
N ARG A 251 -1.93 -17.51 31.57
CA ARG A 251 -2.31 -17.23 32.97
C ARG A 251 -2.63 -18.51 33.72
N ALA A 252 -3.20 -19.50 33.03
CA ALA A 252 -3.54 -20.79 33.60
C ALA A 252 -2.29 -21.63 33.91
N ARG A 253 -2.33 -22.46 34.96
CA ARG A 253 -1.25 -23.41 35.26
C ARG A 253 -1.15 -24.49 34.18
N ASN A 254 -2.30 -25.07 33.80
CA ASN A 254 -2.40 -25.86 32.58
C ASN A 254 -2.59 -24.89 31.41
N HIS A 255 -1.53 -24.68 30.65
CA HIS A 255 -1.54 -23.71 29.57
C HIS A 255 -2.33 -24.19 28.34
N LEU A 256 -2.52 -25.50 28.13
CA LEU A 256 -3.16 -26.02 26.92
C LEU A 256 -4.66 -25.73 26.92
N ALA A 257 -5.08 -24.68 26.20
CA ALA A 257 -6.49 -24.29 26.08
C ALA A 257 -7.21 -25.05 24.96
N SER A 258 -6.55 -25.24 23.80
CA SER A 258 -7.08 -26.04 22.70
C SER A 258 -5.95 -26.54 21.79
N CYS A 259 -6.14 -27.70 21.16
CA CYS A 259 -5.24 -28.25 20.14
C CYS A 259 -6.06 -28.60 18.89
N ILE A 260 -5.66 -28.06 17.75
CA ILE A 260 -6.34 -28.22 16.47
C ILE A 260 -5.38 -28.91 15.50
N LYS A 261 -5.76 -30.07 14.99
CA LYS A 261 -5.00 -30.82 13.97
C LYS A 261 -5.81 -30.91 12.69
N LYS A 262 -5.76 -29.85 11.89
CA LYS A 262 -6.50 -29.76 10.63
C LYS A 262 -5.63 -29.52 9.41
N HIS A 263 -4.52 -28.83 9.58
CA HIS A 263 -3.51 -28.72 8.55
C HIS A 263 -2.93 -30.09 8.24
N SER A 264 -2.56 -30.33 6.98
CA SER A 264 -1.93 -31.58 6.55
C SER A 264 -0.40 -31.50 6.51
N ASP A 265 0.14 -30.29 6.62
CA ASP A 265 1.57 -29.98 6.63
C ASP A 265 1.87 -28.84 7.63
N GLU A 266 3.10 -28.35 7.65
CA GLU A 266 3.59 -27.31 8.56
C GLU A 266 2.78 -26.01 8.51
N VAL A 267 2.44 -25.49 9.70
CA VAL A 267 1.75 -24.19 9.85
C VAL A 267 2.78 -23.07 9.89
N CYS A 268 3.03 -22.44 8.74
CA CYS A 268 4.08 -21.43 8.59
C CYS A 268 3.56 -19.98 8.66
N GLY A 269 2.28 -19.76 8.38
CA GLY A 269 1.61 -18.47 8.54
C GLY A 269 0.60 -18.51 9.68
N LEU A 270 0.70 -17.56 10.61
CA LEU A 270 -0.24 -17.45 11.72
C LEU A 270 -0.41 -15.98 12.13
N LYS A 271 -1.64 -15.46 12.11
CA LYS A 271 -1.89 -14.06 12.50
C LYS A 271 -3.31 -13.90 13.05
N TRP A 272 -3.41 -13.36 14.26
CA TRP A 272 -4.69 -12.92 14.82
C TRP A 272 -5.15 -11.61 14.17
N SER A 273 -6.46 -11.51 13.98
CA SER A 273 -7.14 -10.26 13.63
C SER A 273 -6.88 -9.19 14.69
N ASN A 274 -7.08 -7.91 14.32
CA ASN A 274 -6.82 -6.80 15.24
C ASN A 274 -7.79 -6.77 16.43
N GLU A 275 -9.04 -7.22 16.22
CA GLU A 275 -10.06 -7.35 17.26
C GLU A 275 -9.92 -8.65 18.08
N GLY A 276 -9.11 -9.61 17.61
CA GLY A 276 -8.92 -10.90 18.28
C GLY A 276 -10.07 -11.90 18.15
N ASP A 277 -11.06 -11.61 17.30
CA ASP A 277 -12.23 -12.47 17.05
C ASP A 277 -11.92 -13.62 16.06
N ARG A 278 -10.98 -13.39 15.15
CA ARG A 278 -10.56 -14.34 14.12
C ARG A 278 -9.06 -14.61 14.12
N LEU A 279 -8.71 -15.84 13.81
CA LEU A 279 -7.33 -16.27 13.53
C LEU A 279 -7.23 -16.71 12.07
N ALA A 280 -6.19 -16.26 11.37
CA ALA A 280 -5.81 -16.80 10.07
C ALA A 280 -4.61 -17.74 10.22
N SER A 281 -4.68 -18.93 9.62
CA SER A 281 -3.57 -19.87 9.56
C SER A 281 -3.30 -20.33 8.14
N GLY A 282 -2.05 -20.20 7.71
CA GLY A 282 -1.56 -20.60 6.41
C GLY A 282 -0.58 -21.77 6.55
N GLY A 283 -0.80 -22.79 5.73
CA GLY A 283 -0.02 -24.02 5.76
C GLY A 283 0.87 -24.20 4.54
N SER A 284 1.88 -25.05 4.68
CA SER A 284 2.74 -25.50 3.57
C SER A 284 1.97 -26.31 2.52
N GLU A 285 0.83 -26.89 2.90
CA GLU A 285 -0.10 -27.59 2.00
C GLU A 285 -0.93 -26.66 1.09
N LYS A 286 -0.62 -25.37 1.07
CA LYS A 286 -1.25 -24.35 0.19
C LYS A 286 -2.66 -23.95 0.63
N GLN A 287 -3.06 -24.33 1.84
CA GLN A 287 -4.37 -24.04 2.41
C GLN A 287 -4.29 -22.86 3.37
N LEU A 288 -5.31 -22.01 3.34
CA LEU A 288 -5.52 -20.93 4.30
C LEU A 288 -6.85 -21.17 5.02
N TYR A 289 -6.80 -21.24 6.35
CA TYR A 289 -7.99 -21.39 7.19
C TYR A 289 -8.25 -20.12 7.98
N ILE A 290 -9.53 -19.78 8.12
CA ILE A 290 -10.02 -18.74 9.03
C ILE A 290 -10.75 -19.42 10.17
N TRP A 291 -10.34 -19.13 11.39
CA TRP A 291 -10.92 -19.65 12.62
C TRP A 291 -11.65 -18.54 13.36
N GLU A 292 -12.71 -18.91 14.05
CA GLU A 292 -13.40 -18.04 15.00
C GLU A 292 -12.93 -18.39 16.41
N ALA A 293 -12.46 -17.40 17.18
CA ALA A 293 -11.83 -17.60 18.49
C ALA A 293 -12.69 -18.46 19.44
N SER A 294 -13.99 -18.20 19.47
CA SER A 294 -14.97 -18.89 20.33
C SER A 294 -15.19 -20.37 19.97
N LYS A 295 -14.91 -20.77 18.72
CA LYS A 295 -15.20 -22.11 18.19
C LYS A 295 -13.94 -22.93 17.92
N MET A 296 -12.76 -22.39 18.22
CA MET A 296 -11.47 -23.07 18.02
C MET A 296 -11.39 -24.42 18.75
N SER A 297 -11.96 -24.53 19.95
CA SER A 297 -11.99 -25.79 20.70
C SER A 297 -12.76 -26.90 20.00
N SER A 298 -13.71 -26.57 19.12
CA SER A 298 -14.46 -27.55 18.33
C SER A 298 -13.74 -27.99 17.05
N SER A 299 -12.54 -27.46 16.78
CA SER A 299 -11.79 -27.70 15.53
C SER A 299 -12.57 -27.36 14.24
N LYS A 300 -13.61 -26.51 14.35
CA LYS A 300 -14.38 -26.01 13.20
C LYS A 300 -13.77 -24.71 12.71
N PHE A 301 -13.45 -24.66 11.41
CA PHE A 301 -13.04 -23.43 10.74
C PHE A 301 -14.28 -22.71 10.19
N LEU A 302 -14.19 -21.39 10.05
CA LEU A 302 -15.19 -20.56 9.41
C LEU A 302 -15.10 -20.66 7.89
N HIS A 303 -13.89 -20.50 7.36
CA HIS A 303 -13.60 -20.59 5.93
C HIS A 303 -12.31 -21.38 5.67
N ARG A 304 -12.27 -22.03 4.51
CA ARG A 304 -11.09 -22.68 3.96
C ARG A 304 -10.90 -22.17 2.53
N PHE A 305 -9.76 -21.54 2.28
CA PHE A 305 -9.37 -21.04 0.97
C PHE A 305 -8.31 -21.95 0.36
N THR A 306 -8.54 -22.34 -0.89
CA THR A 306 -7.72 -23.31 -1.65
C THR A 306 -7.05 -22.69 -2.87
N ASP A 307 -7.20 -21.38 -3.07
CA ASP A 307 -6.80 -20.72 -4.32
C ASP A 307 -5.28 -20.50 -4.46
N HIS A 308 -4.53 -20.60 -3.36
CA HIS A 308 -3.07 -20.53 -3.43
C HIS A 308 -2.48 -21.85 -3.95
N CYS A 309 -1.48 -21.76 -4.82
CA CYS A 309 -0.78 -22.91 -5.41
C CYS A 309 0.52 -23.30 -4.67
N ALA A 310 0.87 -22.58 -3.59
CA ALA A 310 2.09 -22.73 -2.81
C ALA A 310 1.84 -22.43 -1.32
N ALA A 311 2.85 -22.67 -0.47
CA ALA A 311 2.79 -22.39 0.96
C ALA A 311 2.40 -20.94 1.27
N VAL A 312 1.52 -20.75 2.25
CA VAL A 312 1.00 -19.44 2.65
C VAL A 312 1.60 -19.04 3.99
N LYS A 313 2.71 -18.29 3.94
CA LYS A 313 3.38 -17.74 5.13
C LYS A 313 2.91 -16.32 5.43
N ALA A 314 2.92 -15.47 4.40
CA ALA A 314 2.60 -14.06 4.53
C ALA A 314 1.09 -13.88 4.77
N LEU A 315 0.75 -13.39 5.97
CA LEU A 315 -0.62 -13.10 6.40
C LEU A 315 -0.67 -11.76 7.10
N ALA A 316 -1.57 -10.88 6.63
CA ALA A 316 -1.71 -9.54 7.18
C ALA A 316 -3.18 -9.11 7.21
N TRP A 317 -3.72 -8.86 8.40
CA TRP A 317 -5.07 -8.34 8.58
C TRP A 317 -5.11 -6.84 8.31
N CYS A 318 -6.15 -6.39 7.62
CA CYS A 318 -6.33 -4.98 7.31
C CYS A 318 -6.66 -4.18 8.58
N PRO A 319 -5.93 -3.11 8.90
CA PRO A 319 -6.23 -2.28 10.07
C PRO A 319 -7.48 -1.40 9.90
N TYR A 320 -7.93 -1.20 8.67
CA TYR A 320 -9.07 -0.32 8.35
C TYR A 320 -10.39 -1.05 8.22
N GLN A 321 -10.34 -2.37 7.97
CA GLN A 321 -11.51 -3.20 7.71
C GLN A 321 -11.31 -4.57 8.37
N HIS A 322 -12.04 -4.82 9.45
CA HIS A 322 -11.88 -6.00 10.29
C HIS A 322 -12.07 -7.35 9.54
N ASN A 323 -12.87 -7.37 8.48
CA ASN A 323 -13.13 -8.59 7.68
C ASN A 323 -12.17 -8.77 6.48
N VAL A 324 -11.14 -7.95 6.34
CA VAL A 324 -10.23 -8.03 5.20
C VAL A 324 -8.89 -8.62 5.62
N LEU A 325 -8.50 -9.70 4.94
CA LEU A 325 -7.21 -10.36 5.10
C LEU A 325 -6.44 -10.31 3.78
N ALA A 326 -5.16 -9.97 3.84
CA ALA A 326 -4.23 -10.18 2.74
C ALA A 326 -3.39 -11.43 3.01
N SER A 327 -3.20 -12.26 1.99
CA SER A 327 -2.28 -13.39 2.02
C SER A 327 -1.38 -13.42 0.80
N GLY A 328 -0.16 -13.92 0.99
CA GLY A 328 0.86 -14.05 -0.03
C GLY A 328 1.29 -15.49 -0.20
N GLY A 329 1.37 -15.94 -1.45
CA GLY A 329 1.83 -17.28 -1.77
C GLY A 329 3.33 -17.40 -1.98
N GLY A 330 3.84 -18.60 -1.73
CA GLY A 330 5.23 -18.98 -1.98
C GLY A 330 5.63 -19.00 -3.47
N TRP A 331 6.84 -19.51 -3.75
CA TRP A 331 7.47 -19.54 -5.08
C TRP A 331 6.59 -20.08 -6.23
N ASN A 332 5.74 -21.08 -5.99
CA ASN A 332 4.88 -21.64 -7.05
C ASN A 332 3.57 -20.87 -7.27
N ASP A 333 3.17 -20.01 -6.34
CA ASP A 333 1.91 -19.25 -6.41
C ASP A 333 2.13 -17.81 -6.83
N ARG A 334 3.04 -17.09 -6.14
CA ARG A 334 3.49 -15.74 -6.51
C ARG A 334 2.34 -14.73 -6.63
N CYS A 335 1.26 -14.95 -5.88
CA CYS A 335 0.08 -14.09 -5.89
C CYS A 335 -0.17 -13.48 -4.51
N ILE A 336 -0.54 -12.21 -4.50
CA ILE A 336 -1.18 -11.56 -3.35
C ILE A 336 -2.68 -11.71 -3.54
N ARG A 337 -3.36 -12.28 -2.54
CA ARG A 337 -4.81 -12.43 -2.52
C ARG A 337 -5.40 -11.66 -1.36
N ILE A 338 -6.50 -10.96 -1.62
CA ILE A 338 -7.25 -10.21 -0.61
C ILE A 338 -8.60 -10.88 -0.42
N TRP A 339 -8.94 -11.20 0.82
CA TRP A 339 -10.12 -11.98 1.18
C TRP A 339 -11.09 -11.17 2.01
N ASN A 340 -12.38 -11.40 1.77
CA ASN A 340 -13.44 -11.03 2.70
C ASN A 340 -13.75 -12.23 3.60
N THR A 341 -13.37 -12.17 4.87
CA THR A 341 -13.53 -13.26 5.84
C THR A 341 -14.93 -13.35 6.44
N GLN A 342 -15.83 -12.40 6.16
CA GLN A 342 -17.24 -12.51 6.52
C GLN A 342 -18.03 -13.27 5.45
N LYS A 343 -17.72 -13.03 4.18
CA LYS A 343 -18.39 -13.68 3.04
C LYS A 343 -17.68 -14.95 2.57
N GLY A 344 -16.41 -15.13 2.92
CA GLY A 344 -15.60 -16.23 2.43
C GLY A 344 -15.27 -16.14 0.95
N ILE A 345 -15.01 -14.93 0.43
CA ILE A 345 -14.71 -14.70 -1.00
C ILE A 345 -13.36 -14.01 -1.19
N CYS A 346 -12.68 -14.34 -2.29
CA CYS A 346 -11.53 -13.59 -2.77
C CYS A 346 -12.01 -12.30 -3.45
N ILE A 347 -11.58 -11.13 -2.96
CA ILE A 347 -11.90 -9.81 -3.51
C ILE A 347 -10.95 -9.48 -4.67
N HIS A 348 -9.66 -9.68 -4.45
CA HIS A 348 -8.61 -9.38 -5.42
C HIS A 348 -7.56 -10.49 -5.44
N SER A 349 -7.04 -10.77 -6.63
CA SER A 349 -5.89 -11.65 -6.85
C SER A 349 -4.92 -10.94 -7.78
N ILE A 350 -3.69 -10.72 -7.34
CA ILE A 350 -2.65 -10.02 -8.11
C ILE A 350 -1.45 -10.93 -8.22
N GLU A 351 -1.01 -11.19 -9.44
CA GLU A 351 0.21 -11.92 -9.71
C GLU A 351 1.41 -10.96 -9.63
N THR A 352 2.30 -11.20 -8.67
CA THR A 352 3.52 -10.40 -8.46
C THR A 352 4.75 -11.06 -9.08
N LYS A 353 4.60 -12.25 -9.67
CA LYS A 353 5.66 -13.06 -10.31
C LYS A 353 6.84 -13.42 -9.38
N ALA A 354 6.76 -13.14 -8.09
CA ALA A 354 7.80 -13.42 -7.10
C ALA A 354 7.20 -14.08 -5.84
N GLN A 355 8.01 -14.89 -5.14
CA GLN A 355 7.64 -15.47 -3.84
C GLN A 355 7.36 -14.35 -2.83
N ILE A 356 6.31 -14.49 -2.01
CA ILE A 356 5.93 -13.47 -1.01
C ILE A 356 6.18 -13.99 0.41
N PRO A 357 7.37 -13.75 1.00
CA PRO A 357 7.70 -14.12 2.37
C PRO A 357 6.97 -13.27 3.43
N GLY A 358 6.67 -11.99 3.15
CA GLY A 358 6.08 -11.08 4.13
C GLY A 358 5.08 -10.12 3.50
N LEU A 359 4.05 -9.80 4.27
CA LEU A 359 3.04 -8.79 3.95
C LEU A 359 2.78 -7.97 5.20
N GLU A 360 2.76 -6.65 5.07
CA GLU A 360 2.37 -5.75 6.15
C GLU A 360 1.49 -4.63 5.58
N TRP A 361 0.42 -4.31 6.31
CA TRP A 361 -0.43 -3.18 5.97
C TRP A 361 0.18 -1.89 6.51
N ASN A 362 0.16 -0.84 5.68
CA ASN A 362 0.40 0.50 6.19
C ASN A 362 -0.74 0.84 7.17
N ARG A 363 -0.41 1.40 8.35
CA ARG A 363 -1.39 1.82 9.38
C ARG A 363 -1.91 3.24 9.19
N HIS A 364 -1.18 4.05 8.42
CA HIS A 364 -1.47 5.46 8.15
C HIS A 364 -2.21 5.66 6.83
N HIS A 365 -1.84 4.90 5.82
CA HIS A 365 -2.46 4.94 4.50
C HIS A 365 -3.02 3.58 4.10
N ARG A 366 -4.07 3.59 3.27
CA ARG A 366 -4.64 2.35 2.70
C ARG A 366 -3.72 1.77 1.64
N GLU A 367 -2.64 1.15 2.09
CA GLU A 367 -1.56 0.58 1.29
C GLU A 367 -1.10 -0.74 1.90
N ILE A 368 -0.57 -1.63 1.05
CA ILE A 368 -0.02 -2.91 1.44
C ILE A 368 1.42 -2.95 0.95
N LEU A 369 2.35 -3.31 1.83
CA LEU A 369 3.71 -3.60 1.45
C LEU A 369 3.90 -5.11 1.36
N SER A 370 4.40 -5.57 0.23
CA SER A 370 4.85 -6.94 0.07
C SER A 370 6.35 -6.98 -0.04
N SER A 371 6.96 -7.91 0.70
CA SER A 371 8.31 -8.33 0.41
C SER A 371 8.31 -9.45 -0.60
N HIS A 372 9.32 -9.46 -1.46
CA HIS A 372 9.52 -10.47 -2.47
C HIS A 372 10.85 -11.19 -2.27
N GLY A 373 10.85 -12.48 -2.55
CA GLY A 373 12.06 -13.29 -2.64
C GLY A 373 12.37 -13.62 -4.09
N TYR A 374 12.77 -14.88 -4.32
CA TYR A 374 13.02 -15.37 -5.67
C TYR A 374 11.79 -15.10 -6.57
N SER A 375 12.06 -14.65 -7.79
CA SER A 375 11.10 -14.52 -8.91
C SER A 375 11.59 -15.23 -10.18
N THR A 376 10.68 -15.50 -11.11
CA THR A 376 11.01 -15.92 -12.49
C THR A 376 11.23 -14.74 -13.44
N GLY A 377 11.01 -13.49 -13.01
CA GLY A 377 11.15 -12.28 -13.82
C GLY A 377 12.08 -11.24 -13.19
N GLU A 378 11.96 -9.97 -13.58
CA GLU A 378 12.82 -8.85 -13.12
C GLU A 378 12.44 -8.29 -11.73
N ASP A 379 11.36 -8.78 -11.12
CA ASP A 379 10.85 -8.35 -9.80
C ASP A 379 11.44 -9.17 -8.65
N GLN A 380 12.66 -9.68 -8.81
CA GLN A 380 13.37 -10.48 -7.79
C GLN A 380 13.77 -9.62 -6.60
N ASN A 381 13.53 -10.15 -5.40
CA ASN A 381 14.15 -9.65 -4.16
C ASN A 381 13.91 -8.15 -3.90
N LYS A 382 12.72 -7.66 -4.24
CA LYS A 382 12.30 -6.26 -4.02
C LYS A 382 11.20 -6.15 -2.96
N LEU A 383 10.99 -4.93 -2.48
CA LEU A 383 9.81 -4.52 -1.74
C LEU A 383 8.87 -3.77 -2.71
N CYS A 384 7.59 -4.15 -2.72
CA CYS A 384 6.57 -3.50 -3.57
C CYS A 384 5.46 -2.91 -2.71
N LEU A 385 5.14 -1.64 -2.95
CA LEU A 385 4.03 -0.95 -2.29
C LEU A 385 2.81 -0.92 -3.22
N TRP A 386 1.67 -1.36 -2.70
CA TRP A 386 0.41 -1.46 -3.44
C TRP A 386 -0.65 -0.55 -2.81
N LYS A 387 -1.36 0.22 -3.64
CA LYS A 387 -2.47 1.05 -3.15
C LYS A 387 -3.71 0.20 -2.97
N TYR A 388 -4.35 0.26 -1.80
CA TYR A 388 -5.61 -0.43 -1.56
C TYR A 388 -6.79 0.58 -1.61
N PRO A 389 -7.93 0.28 -2.27
CA PRO A 389 -8.35 -1.01 -2.83
C PRO A 389 -8.02 -1.23 -4.31
N SER A 390 -7.46 -0.26 -5.02
CA SER A 390 -7.19 -0.39 -6.47
C SER A 390 -6.16 -1.47 -6.82
N MET A 391 -5.33 -1.85 -5.85
CA MET A 391 -4.19 -2.74 -5.95
C MET A 391 -3.21 -2.35 -7.06
N THR A 392 -3.10 -1.05 -7.33
CA THR A 392 -2.12 -0.47 -8.25
C THR A 392 -0.77 -0.38 -7.56
N LYS A 393 0.29 -0.83 -8.25
CA LYS A 393 1.68 -0.71 -7.78
C LYS A 393 2.05 0.78 -7.69
N VAL A 394 2.38 1.25 -6.50
CA VAL A 394 2.77 2.64 -6.21
C VAL A 394 4.26 2.83 -6.46
N GLY A 395 5.05 1.83 -6.09
CA GLY A 395 6.48 1.79 -6.38
C GLY A 395 7.16 0.53 -5.88
N GLU A 396 8.42 0.41 -6.29
CA GLU A 396 9.34 -0.68 -5.97
C GLU A 396 10.60 -0.07 -5.38
N PHE A 397 11.15 -0.73 -4.36
CA PHE A 397 12.41 -0.34 -3.74
C PHE A 397 13.06 -1.55 -3.09
N GLY A 398 14.37 -1.45 -2.80
CA GLY A 398 15.19 -2.59 -2.45
C GLY A 398 15.54 -3.42 -3.68
N ASN A 399 16.84 -3.56 -3.94
CA ASN A 399 17.38 -4.51 -4.90
C ASN A 399 18.33 -5.43 -4.13
N HIS A 400 17.74 -6.33 -3.33
CA HIS A 400 18.51 -7.23 -2.50
C HIS A 400 19.11 -8.32 -3.39
N GLU A 401 20.37 -8.70 -3.15
CA GLU A 401 21.01 -9.76 -3.92
C GLU A 401 20.33 -11.12 -3.65
N PRO A 402 20.14 -11.53 -2.38
CA PRO A 402 19.34 -12.71 -2.07
C PRO A 402 17.92 -12.37 -1.59
N ARG A 403 17.13 -13.41 -1.37
CA ARG A 403 15.71 -13.27 -1.01
C ARG A 403 15.51 -12.64 0.37
N ILE A 404 14.40 -11.93 0.50
CA ILE A 404 13.88 -11.49 1.79
C ILE A 404 13.25 -12.70 2.50
N ILE A 405 13.41 -12.79 3.82
CA ILE A 405 12.91 -13.90 4.65
C ILE A 405 11.72 -13.47 5.51
N ASN A 406 11.82 -12.30 6.15
CA ASN A 406 10.76 -11.76 6.99
C ASN A 406 10.64 -10.25 6.82
N LEU A 407 9.44 -9.74 7.12
CA LEU A 407 9.10 -8.33 7.11
C LEU A 407 8.49 -7.97 8.46
N CYS A 408 8.88 -6.85 9.05
CA CYS A 408 8.27 -6.35 10.27
C CYS A 408 8.10 -4.84 10.22
N GLN A 409 7.00 -4.35 10.81
CA GLN A 409 6.70 -2.93 10.90
C GLN A 409 6.97 -2.42 12.31
N SER A 410 7.56 -1.24 12.39
CA SER A 410 7.70 -0.46 13.63
C SER A 410 6.35 -0.15 14.30
N PRO A 411 6.33 0.10 15.62
CA PRO A 411 5.09 0.37 16.35
C PRO A 411 4.36 1.64 15.90
N ASP A 412 5.13 2.66 15.51
CA ASP A 412 4.61 3.92 14.97
C ASP A 412 4.03 3.74 13.55
N GLY A 413 4.31 2.61 12.90
CA GLY A 413 3.81 2.28 11.57
C GLY A 413 4.55 2.96 10.43
N VAL A 414 5.67 3.65 10.69
CA VAL A 414 6.40 4.48 9.71
C VAL A 414 7.54 3.68 9.05
N THR A 415 8.33 3.02 9.89
CA THR A 415 9.51 2.25 9.48
C THR A 415 9.18 0.78 9.27
N VAL A 416 9.79 0.18 8.26
CA VAL A 416 9.72 -1.26 7.98
C VAL A 416 11.12 -1.85 7.98
N VAL A 417 11.26 -3.06 8.50
CA VAL A 417 12.51 -3.83 8.47
C VAL A 417 12.31 -5.05 7.59
N SER A 418 13.20 -5.19 6.61
CA SER A 418 13.35 -6.40 5.82
C SER A 418 14.55 -7.20 6.34
N ALA A 419 14.31 -8.46 6.71
CA ALA A 419 15.38 -9.41 7.02
C ALA A 419 15.72 -10.20 5.77
N VAL A 420 16.99 -10.20 5.38
CA VAL A 420 17.46 -10.66 4.08
C VAL A 420 18.45 -11.80 4.27
N ALA A 421 18.45 -12.79 3.37
CA ALA A 421 19.31 -13.97 3.47
C ALA A 421 20.82 -13.69 3.26
N ASP A 422 21.22 -12.44 2.97
CA ASP A 422 22.61 -11.97 2.98
C ASP A 422 23.12 -11.68 4.40
N GLU A 423 22.38 -12.13 5.42
CA GLU A 423 22.67 -11.81 6.82
C GLU A 423 22.59 -10.31 7.12
N THR A 424 21.70 -9.57 6.44
CA THR A 424 21.44 -8.15 6.74
C THR A 424 19.99 -7.88 7.14
N LEU A 425 19.82 -6.87 7.99
CA LEU A 425 18.53 -6.25 8.29
C LEU A 425 18.55 -4.83 7.74
N ARG A 426 17.57 -4.50 6.90
CA ARG A 426 17.51 -3.20 6.23
C ARG A 426 16.25 -2.45 6.63
N PHE A 427 16.41 -1.18 7.00
CA PHE A 427 15.35 -0.32 7.52
C PHE A 427 14.88 0.67 6.46
N TRP A 428 13.57 0.84 6.35
CA TRP A 428 12.93 1.63 5.30
C TRP A 428 11.83 2.54 5.86
N ASP A 429 11.89 3.84 5.60
CA ASP A 429 10.78 4.77 5.89
C ASP A 429 9.78 4.82 4.71
N VAL A 430 8.97 3.77 4.61
CA VAL A 430 8.04 3.55 3.49
C VAL A 430 6.65 4.06 3.80
N PHE A 431 6.28 4.13 5.09
CA PHE A 431 4.91 4.34 5.51
C PHE A 431 4.62 5.71 6.10
N GLY A 432 5.66 6.50 6.42
CA GLY A 432 5.61 7.96 6.49
C GLY A 432 4.70 8.48 7.58
N PRO A 433 4.76 9.78 7.90
CA PRO A 433 3.90 10.31 8.93
C PRO A 433 2.42 10.20 8.51
N PRO A 434 1.50 10.04 9.47
CA PRO A 434 0.08 10.06 9.17
C PRO A 434 -0.27 11.33 8.40
N THR A 435 -0.95 11.20 7.25
CA THR A 435 -1.60 12.36 6.66
C THR A 435 -2.60 12.88 7.67
N THR A 436 -2.33 14.06 8.24
CA THR A 436 -3.27 14.83 9.04
C THR A 436 -4.41 15.33 8.16
N GLY A 437 -5.25 14.40 7.70
CA GLY A 437 -6.56 14.68 7.12
C GLY A 437 -7.54 15.01 8.23
N THR A 438 -7.28 16.06 9.02
CA THR A 438 -8.24 16.68 9.95
C THR A 438 -7.67 18.01 10.46
N SER A 439 -7.65 19.00 9.59
CA SER A 439 -7.79 20.42 9.95
C SER A 439 -9.20 20.66 10.55
N MET A 440 -9.49 20.03 11.67
CA MET A 440 -10.70 20.25 12.49
C MET A 440 -10.39 20.16 13.99
N ALA A 441 -9.24 19.61 14.40
CA ALA A 441 -8.86 19.53 15.81
C ALA A 441 -7.98 20.71 16.28
N SER A 442 -7.32 21.44 15.37
CA SER A 442 -6.50 22.62 15.69
C SER A 442 -7.33 23.88 15.92
N ASP A 443 -8.48 24.03 15.26
CA ASP A 443 -9.30 25.23 15.35
C ASP A 443 -10.19 25.28 16.60
N LEU A 444 -10.46 24.12 17.23
CA LEU A 444 -11.18 24.08 18.50
C LEU A 444 -10.28 24.46 19.69
N GLN A 445 -8.96 24.26 19.63
CA GLN A 445 -8.04 24.75 20.66
C GLN A 445 -7.81 26.27 20.62
N GLY A 446 -8.02 26.92 19.46
CA GLY A 446 -8.02 28.38 19.33
C GLY A 446 -9.32 29.07 19.78
N LEU A 447 -10.45 28.36 19.77
CA LEU A 447 -11.75 28.89 20.19
C LEU A 447 -11.99 28.80 21.70
N PHE A 448 -11.30 27.91 22.42
CA PHE A 448 -11.37 27.83 23.88
C PHE A 448 -10.30 28.68 24.60
N SER A 449 -9.34 29.29 23.90
CA SER A 449 -8.32 30.17 24.51
C SER A 449 -8.64 31.68 24.43
N SER A 450 -9.71 32.08 23.73
CA SER A 450 -10.07 33.49 23.52
C SER A 450 -11.26 34.00 24.35
N ARG A 451 -11.80 33.22 25.28
CA ARG A 451 -12.79 33.68 26.27
C ARG A 451 -12.26 33.55 27.69
N ASN A 452 -11.25 34.35 28.01
CA ASN A 452 -10.98 34.83 29.37
C ASN A 452 -9.97 35.99 29.30
N SER A 453 -10.47 37.19 28.99
CA SER A 453 -9.89 38.42 29.54
C SER A 453 -10.81 39.63 29.31
N LEU A 454 -11.30 40.15 30.43
CA LEU A 454 -11.50 41.57 30.73
C LEU A 454 -12.67 42.29 30.02
N ILE A 455 -13.81 42.33 30.72
CA ILE A 455 -14.61 43.56 30.79
C ILE A 455 -14.37 44.15 32.18
N ARG A 456 -13.89 45.39 32.16
CA ARG A 456 -13.89 46.33 33.28
C ARG A 456 -15.03 47.31 33.04
#